data_AF-E3H3I2-F1
#
_entry.id   AF-E3H3I2-F1
#
_cell.length_a   1.000
_cell.length_b   1.000
_cell.length_c   1.000
_cell.angle_alpha   90.00
_cell.angle_beta   90.00
_cell.angle_gamma   90.00
#
_symmetry.space_group_name_H-M   'P 1'
#
loop_
_entity.id
_entity.type
_entity.pdbx_description
1 polymer ?
#
loop_
_entity_poly.entity_id
_entity_poly.type
_entity_poly.pdbx_seq_one_letter_code
_entity_poly.pdbx_strand_id
1 'polypeptide(L)'
;MMNEHSGISRRKLLRTTAIGVPAAGMLAFGSTLVTAPAANADITIDGYWGPETSKGIQNFMNLVYFNANLEVDGVISSQPSGMKSSCPGITGGWEWVSDDQAQGSPTLFYVSYWLGEKTEFKNIRGDQKITQDLIKALQSYYKLPVDGRLEGPSSAIEALQKEINSAVGNY
;
A
#
# COMPACT_ATOMS: atom_id res chain seq x y z
N MET A 1 3.97 -76.85 -14.98
CA MET A 1 2.77 -76.08 -15.43
C MET A 1 3.03 -74.65 -15.02
N MET A 2 3.45 -73.78 -15.93
CA MET A 2 2.66 -73.04 -16.94
C MET A 2 2.27 -71.64 -16.43
N ASN A 3 2.50 -70.66 -17.28
CA ASN A 3 1.95 -69.30 -17.34
C ASN A 3 2.58 -68.24 -16.42
N GLU A 4 3.43 -67.34 -16.93
CA GLU A 4 3.14 -66.22 -17.87
C GLU A 4 2.34 -65.09 -17.20
N HIS A 5 2.96 -63.90 -17.08
CA HIS A 5 2.63 -62.72 -17.91
C HIS A 5 3.14 -61.44 -17.23
N SER A 6 4.05 -60.77 -17.94
CA SER A 6 4.26 -59.33 -17.85
C SER A 6 2.96 -58.59 -18.15
N GLY A 7 2.50 -57.75 -17.21
CA GLY A 7 1.22 -57.06 -17.33
C GLY A 7 1.17 -55.80 -16.47
N ILE A 8 1.38 -54.67 -17.14
CA ILE A 8 1.22 -53.28 -16.70
C ILE A 8 0.08 -53.08 -15.68
N SER A 9 0.36 -52.38 -14.57
CA SER A 9 -0.64 -51.56 -13.89
C SER A 9 -0.10 -50.15 -13.63
N ARG A 10 -0.12 -49.36 -14.70
CA ARG A 10 -0.29 -47.90 -14.62
C ARG A 10 -1.72 -47.65 -14.17
N ARG A 11 -1.93 -47.25 -12.90
CA ARG A 11 -3.02 -46.38 -12.41
C ARG A 11 -3.11 -46.40 -10.87
N LYS A 12 -2.59 -45.35 -10.23
CA LYS A 12 -3.18 -44.60 -9.09
C LYS A 12 -2.08 -43.84 -8.37
N LEU A 13 -1.72 -42.65 -8.87
CA LEU A 13 -1.30 -41.58 -7.96
C LEU A 13 -2.48 -40.63 -7.87
N LEU A 14 -2.98 -40.49 -6.65
CA LEU A 14 -4.17 -39.74 -6.27
C LEU A 14 -3.80 -38.30 -5.92
N ARG A 15 -4.71 -37.38 -6.26
CA ARG A 15 -5.06 -36.11 -5.56
C ARG A 15 -4.02 -34.99 -5.64
N THR A 16 -4.32 -33.88 -6.31
CA THR A 16 -5.16 -32.74 -5.84
C THR A 16 -4.57 -32.05 -4.62
N THR A 17 -4.07 -30.82 -4.84
CA THR A 17 -4.17 -29.57 -4.04
C THR A 17 -3.00 -28.68 -4.49
N ALA A 18 -3.28 -27.66 -5.29
CA ALA A 18 -3.63 -26.30 -4.84
C ALA A 18 -2.44 -25.61 -4.16
N ILE A 19 -1.88 -24.69 -4.94
CA ILE A 19 -0.91 -23.64 -4.64
C ILE A 19 -1.38 -22.82 -3.43
N GLY A 20 -0.46 -22.50 -2.51
CA GLY A 20 -0.67 -21.48 -1.47
C GLY A 20 0.20 -21.73 -0.25
N VAL A 21 1.38 -21.10 -0.21
CA VAL A 21 2.27 -21.08 0.97
C VAL A 21 1.65 -20.19 2.05
N PRO A 22 1.48 -20.65 3.31
CA PRO A 22 1.33 -19.76 4.45
C PRO A 22 2.72 -19.34 4.94
N ALA A 23 3.05 -18.05 4.85
CA ALA A 23 4.18 -17.48 5.60
C ALA A 23 3.63 -16.92 6.91
N ALA A 24 3.75 -17.74 7.96
CA ALA A 24 3.49 -17.39 9.34
C ALA A 24 4.41 -16.25 9.82
N GLY A 25 3.84 -15.37 10.64
CA GLY A 25 4.56 -14.34 11.39
C GLY A 25 3.81 -13.97 12.66
N MET A 26 3.45 -14.98 13.46
CA MET A 26 2.91 -14.81 14.81
C MET A 26 4.09 -14.65 15.79
N LEU A 27 4.20 -13.48 16.44
CA LEU A 27 5.10 -13.22 17.58
C LEU A 27 4.27 -12.44 18.62
N ALA A 28 3.74 -13.12 19.65
CA ALA A 28 4.32 -13.23 21.00
C ALA A 28 3.89 -12.09 21.93
N PHE A 29 2.76 -12.30 22.62
CA PHE A 29 2.32 -11.52 23.77
C PHE A 29 3.31 -11.67 24.94
N GLY A 30 3.83 -10.55 25.43
CA GLY A 30 4.75 -10.50 26.57
C GLY A 30 4.69 -9.16 27.30
N SER A 31 3.72 -9.05 28.22
CA SER A 31 3.76 -8.27 29.46
C SER A 31 3.75 -6.73 29.40
N THR A 32 2.63 -6.19 29.89
CA THR A 32 2.38 -4.77 30.28
C THR A 32 2.64 -3.74 29.19
N LEU A 33 1.84 -3.79 28.12
CA LEU A 33 1.56 -2.57 27.38
C LEU A 33 0.65 -1.70 28.26
N VAL A 34 1.15 -0.53 28.66
CA VAL A 34 0.28 0.60 28.91
C VAL A 34 -0.56 0.75 27.65
N THR A 35 -1.87 0.55 27.75
CA THR A 35 -2.80 0.81 26.65
C THR A 35 -2.75 2.31 26.36
N ALA A 36 -1.83 2.73 25.49
CA ALA A 36 -1.98 3.97 24.78
C ALA A 36 -3.31 3.86 24.02
N PRO A 37 -4.20 4.87 24.06
CA PRO A 37 -5.40 4.85 23.26
C PRO A 37 -4.99 4.60 21.80
N ALA A 38 -5.43 3.47 21.24
CA ALA A 38 -5.33 3.26 19.81
C ALA A 38 -6.03 4.45 19.15
N ALA A 39 -5.27 5.28 18.44
CA ALA A 39 -5.82 6.37 17.66
C ALA A 39 -6.66 5.72 16.55
N ASN A 40 -7.96 5.56 16.82
CA ASN A 40 -8.95 5.11 15.85
C ASN A 40 -9.05 6.20 14.77
N ALA A 41 -8.21 6.11 13.75
CA ALA A 41 -8.46 6.79 12.49
C ALA A 41 -9.41 5.89 11.69
N ASP A 42 -10.69 5.87 12.05
CA ASP A 42 -11.74 5.37 11.18
C ASP A 42 -11.91 6.41 10.06
N ILE A 43 -10.99 6.39 9.09
CA ILE A 43 -11.05 7.32 7.97
C ILE A 43 -12.24 6.95 7.09
N THR A 44 -12.98 7.96 6.63
CA THR A 44 -14.12 7.74 5.76
C THR A 44 -13.65 7.10 4.45
N ILE A 45 -14.31 6.03 4.03
CA ILE A 45 -14.05 5.34 2.76
C ILE A 45 -14.97 5.94 1.71
N ASP A 46 -14.56 7.06 1.12
CA ASP A 46 -15.34 7.86 0.16
C ASP A 46 -14.67 7.99 -1.22
N GLY A 47 -13.46 7.45 -1.38
CA GLY A 47 -12.70 7.56 -2.62
C GLY A 47 -12.11 8.95 -2.87
N TYR A 48 -12.13 9.84 -1.87
CA TYR A 48 -11.49 11.14 -1.91
C TYR A 48 -10.31 11.21 -0.94
N TRP A 49 -9.21 11.79 -1.43
CA TRP A 49 -8.00 11.93 -0.62
C TRP A 49 -7.97 13.32 0.00
N GLY A 50 -8.31 13.37 1.28
CA GLY A 50 -8.20 14.55 2.15
C GLY A 50 -7.11 14.43 3.22
N PRO A 51 -7.03 15.40 4.15
CA PRO A 51 -6.05 15.40 5.24
C PRO A 51 -6.09 14.14 6.11
N GLU A 52 -7.28 13.60 6.39
CA GLU A 52 -7.41 12.39 7.21
C GLU A 52 -6.87 11.15 6.49
N THR A 53 -7.07 11.04 5.17
CA THR A 53 -6.42 10.00 4.36
C THR A 53 -4.89 10.13 4.43
N SER A 54 -4.35 11.35 4.34
CA SER A 54 -2.90 11.58 4.48
C SER A 54 -2.36 11.18 5.87
N LYS A 55 -3.06 11.53 6.97
CA LYS A 55 -2.69 11.07 8.32
C LYS A 55 -2.73 9.56 8.44
N GLY A 56 -3.78 8.95 7.87
CA GLY A 56 -3.94 7.51 7.83
C GLY A 56 -2.76 6.82 7.15
N ILE A 57 -2.30 7.34 6.01
CA ILE A 57 -1.13 6.83 5.29
C ILE A 57 0.14 7.01 6.11
N GLN A 58 0.36 8.17 6.73
CA GLN A 58 1.55 8.43 7.57
C GLN A 58 1.61 7.45 8.74
N ASN A 59 0.51 7.26 9.46
CA ASN A 59 0.40 6.25 10.52
C ASN A 59 0.63 4.84 9.97
N PHE A 60 -0.02 4.48 8.87
CA PHE A 60 0.13 3.16 8.25
C PHE A 60 1.58 2.88 7.85
N MET A 61 2.28 3.83 7.23
CA MET A 61 3.69 3.68 6.88
C MET A 61 4.58 3.58 8.12
N ASN A 62 4.30 4.32 9.19
CA ASN A 62 5.01 4.18 10.47
C ASN A 62 4.77 2.82 11.14
N LEU A 63 3.59 2.23 10.97
CA LEU A 63 3.28 0.87 11.45
C LEU A 63 4.01 -0.20 10.62
N VAL A 64 4.03 -0.06 9.29
CA VAL A 64 4.67 -1.02 8.37
C VAL A 64 6.20 -0.95 8.46
N TYR A 65 6.75 0.25 8.66
CA TYR A 65 8.19 0.51 8.69
C TYR A 65 8.61 1.18 10.00
N PHE A 66 9.15 0.39 10.92
CA PHE A 66 9.57 0.84 12.26
C PHE A 66 10.54 2.04 12.26
N ASN A 67 11.33 2.23 11.20
CA ASN A 67 12.29 3.32 11.06
C ASN A 67 11.81 4.46 10.16
N ALA A 68 10.54 4.48 9.75
CA ALA A 68 10.01 5.56 8.91
C ALA A 68 9.97 6.90 9.63
N ASN A 69 9.55 6.89 10.91
CA ASN A 69 9.51 8.07 11.79
C ASN A 69 8.89 9.31 11.09
N LEU A 70 7.83 9.07 10.32
CA LEU A 70 7.11 10.12 9.60
C LEU A 70 6.36 11.00 10.60
N GLU A 71 6.39 12.30 10.35
CA GLU A 71 5.47 13.23 10.99
C GLU A 71 4.04 12.95 10.53
N VAL A 72 3.09 12.97 11.48
CA VAL A 72 1.67 12.70 11.23
C VAL A 72 0.91 14.03 11.23
N ASP A 73 1.15 14.84 10.21
CA ASP A 73 0.59 16.19 10.04
C ASP A 73 -0.64 16.23 9.10
N GLY A 74 -0.91 15.14 8.38
CA GLY A 74 -1.97 15.07 7.39
C GLY A 74 -1.67 15.80 6.08
N VAL A 75 -0.40 16.05 5.78
CA VAL A 75 0.04 16.74 4.56
C VAL A 75 1.03 15.88 3.79
N ILE A 76 0.71 15.63 2.52
CA ILE A 76 1.70 15.15 1.54
C ILE A 76 2.46 16.35 0.99
N SER A 77 3.70 16.53 1.46
CA SER A 77 4.52 17.72 1.23
C SER A 77 5.07 17.86 -0.20
N SER A 78 5.25 19.10 -0.64
CA SER A 78 6.05 19.53 -1.80
C SER A 78 5.82 18.76 -3.11
N GLN A 79 4.57 18.73 -3.57
CA GLN A 79 4.14 17.96 -4.75
C GLN A 79 3.98 18.85 -5.99
N PRO A 80 4.36 18.37 -7.19
CA PRO A 80 4.32 19.17 -8.41
C PRO A 80 2.87 19.49 -8.82
N SER A 81 2.54 20.78 -8.92
CA SER A 81 1.22 21.28 -9.27
C SER A 81 0.71 20.77 -10.63
N GLY A 82 1.61 20.46 -11.58
CA GLY A 82 1.27 19.86 -12.87
C GLY A 82 0.60 18.49 -12.76
N MET A 83 0.75 17.79 -11.64
CA MET A 83 0.08 16.51 -11.40
C MET A 83 -1.38 16.65 -10.95
N LYS A 84 -1.83 17.84 -10.53
CA LYS A 84 -3.22 18.06 -10.05
C LYS A 84 -4.27 17.58 -11.04
N SER A 85 -4.07 17.83 -12.34
CA SER A 85 -5.01 17.42 -13.38
C SER A 85 -5.12 15.90 -13.54
N SER A 86 -4.16 15.14 -13.05
CA SER A 86 -4.21 13.66 -12.99
C SER A 86 -4.78 13.15 -11.67
N CYS A 87 -5.01 14.03 -10.69
CA CYS A 87 -5.44 13.67 -9.35
C CYS A 87 -6.67 14.47 -8.87
N PRO A 88 -7.78 14.55 -9.64
CA PRO A 88 -8.95 15.32 -9.21
C PRO A 88 -9.66 14.73 -7.96
N GLY A 89 -9.41 13.47 -7.62
CA GLY A 89 -9.85 12.85 -6.36
C GLY A 89 -9.08 13.31 -5.12
N ILE A 90 -8.00 14.07 -5.27
CA ILE A 90 -7.29 14.70 -4.15
C ILE A 90 -7.94 16.04 -3.85
N THR A 91 -8.68 16.10 -2.74
CA THR A 91 -9.50 17.26 -2.34
C THR A 91 -8.85 18.07 -1.21
N GLY A 92 -7.84 17.51 -0.53
CA GLY A 92 -7.06 18.21 0.51
C GLY A 92 -5.93 17.36 1.05
N GLY A 93 -5.18 17.87 2.05
CA GLY A 93 -4.09 17.13 2.70
C GLY A 93 -2.83 16.99 1.86
N TRP A 94 -2.63 17.91 0.91
CA TRP A 94 -1.50 17.95 -0.02
C TRP A 94 -0.99 19.37 -0.15
N GLU A 95 0.33 19.52 -0.11
CA GLU A 95 1.01 20.77 -0.44
C GLU A 95 1.44 20.72 -1.90
N TRP A 96 0.79 21.55 -2.72
CA TRP A 96 1.12 21.67 -4.13
C TRP A 96 1.97 22.90 -4.40
N VAL A 97 3.13 22.69 -4.99
CA VAL A 97 4.10 23.74 -5.36
C VAL A 97 4.37 23.71 -6.86
N SER A 98 5.04 24.72 -7.41
CA SER A 98 5.44 24.70 -8.82
C SER A 98 6.39 23.52 -9.09
N ASP A 99 6.33 22.99 -10.31
CA ASP A 99 6.99 21.71 -10.65
C ASP A 99 8.51 21.75 -10.46
N ASP A 100 9.12 22.92 -10.66
CA ASP A 100 10.54 23.22 -10.44
C ASP A 100 10.92 23.30 -8.96
N GLN A 101 9.97 23.65 -8.07
CA GLN A 101 10.16 23.76 -6.63
C GLN A 101 9.75 22.49 -5.87
N ALA A 102 9.07 21.55 -6.52
CA ALA A 102 8.66 20.29 -5.89
C ALA A 102 9.88 19.50 -5.44
N GLN A 103 9.94 19.16 -4.15
CA GLN A 103 11.01 18.36 -3.54
C GLN A 103 10.55 16.93 -3.25
N GLY A 104 9.24 16.68 -3.16
CA GLY A 104 8.65 15.40 -2.80
C GLY A 104 8.32 15.26 -1.31
N SER A 105 7.80 14.10 -0.95
CA SER A 105 7.36 13.75 0.40
C SER A 105 8.01 12.45 0.85
N PRO A 106 8.49 12.36 2.10
CA PRO A 106 8.98 11.11 2.67
C PRO A 106 7.82 10.10 2.85
N THR A 107 6.59 10.57 3.03
CA THR A 107 5.41 9.69 3.05
C THR A 107 5.25 8.95 1.72
N LEU A 108 5.33 9.65 0.59
CA LEU A 108 5.23 9.00 -0.72
C LEU A 108 6.41 8.10 -1.04
N PHE A 109 7.58 8.35 -0.44
CA PHE A 109 8.72 7.46 -0.57
C PHE A 109 8.41 6.10 0.04
N TYR A 110 7.90 6.05 1.28
CA TYR A 110 7.50 4.80 1.89
C TYR A 110 6.32 4.14 1.18
N VAL A 111 5.37 4.91 0.65
CA VAL A 111 4.29 4.36 -0.20
C VAL A 111 4.88 3.68 -1.45
N SER A 112 5.81 4.33 -2.15
CA SER A 112 6.46 3.72 -3.34
C SER A 112 7.21 2.43 -2.98
N TYR A 113 7.90 2.42 -1.83
CA TYR A 113 8.61 1.25 -1.33
C TYR A 113 7.66 0.11 -0.95
N TRP A 114 6.54 0.44 -0.32
CA TRP A 114 5.48 -0.51 0.05
C TRP A 114 4.80 -1.14 -1.16
N LEU A 115 4.59 -0.36 -2.22
CA LEU A 115 4.08 -0.86 -3.51
C LEU A 115 5.11 -1.72 -4.27
N GLY A 116 6.34 -1.85 -3.75
CA GLY A 116 7.42 -2.60 -4.38
C GLY A 116 8.02 -1.89 -5.59
N GLU A 117 7.78 -0.58 -5.75
CA GLU A 117 8.51 0.22 -6.73
C GLU A 117 9.97 0.26 -6.31
N LYS A 118 10.80 -0.48 -7.05
CA LYS A 118 12.26 -0.40 -6.96
C LYS A 118 12.75 0.80 -7.75
N THR A 119 12.15 1.98 -7.56
CA THR A 119 12.80 3.20 -8.04
C THR A 119 14.17 3.21 -7.39
N GLU A 120 15.22 3.07 -8.21
CA GLU A 120 16.57 3.33 -7.75
C GLU A 120 16.50 4.66 -7.03
N PHE A 121 16.85 4.68 -5.74
CA PHE A 121 16.73 5.84 -4.88
C PHE A 121 17.64 6.96 -5.41
N LYS A 122 17.19 7.66 -6.45
CA LYS A 122 17.91 8.78 -7.07
C LYS A 122 17.84 10.00 -6.17
N ASN A 123 16.85 10.04 -5.27
CA ASN A 123 16.74 11.07 -4.26
C ASN A 123 17.37 10.59 -2.95
N ILE A 124 18.57 11.08 -2.67
CA ILE A 124 19.36 10.74 -1.47
C ILE A 124 18.62 11.14 -0.18
N ARG A 125 17.68 12.09 -0.28
CA ARG A 125 16.85 12.55 0.83
C ARG A 125 15.73 11.60 1.24
N GLY A 126 15.38 10.62 0.38
CA GLY A 126 14.24 9.76 0.64
C GLY A 126 12.89 10.45 0.46
N ASP A 127 12.82 11.51 -0.36
CA ASP A 127 11.58 12.21 -0.68
C ASP A 127 11.10 11.84 -2.09
N GLN A 128 9.82 11.53 -2.24
CA GLN A 128 9.23 11.10 -3.51
C GLN A 128 8.12 12.04 -3.97
N LYS A 129 8.10 12.35 -5.27
CA LYS A 129 6.99 13.06 -5.90
C LYS A 129 5.93 12.07 -6.38
N ILE A 130 4.67 12.49 -6.36
CA ILE A 130 3.61 11.81 -7.09
C ILE A 130 3.94 11.86 -8.58
N THR A 131 3.80 10.72 -9.25
CA THR A 131 3.98 10.57 -10.69
C THR A 131 2.83 9.71 -11.22
N GLN A 132 2.60 9.73 -12.53
CA GLN A 132 1.65 8.80 -13.13
C GLN A 132 2.03 7.34 -12.87
N ASP A 133 3.33 7.02 -12.81
CA ASP A 133 3.79 5.66 -12.55
C ASP A 133 3.48 5.21 -11.12
N LEU A 134 3.67 6.08 -10.12
CA LEU A 134 3.29 5.78 -8.74
C LEU A 134 1.77 5.55 -8.61
N ILE A 135 0.95 6.31 -9.33
CA ILE A 135 -0.50 6.10 -9.38
C ILE A 135 -0.83 4.75 -10.03
N LYS A 136 -0.16 4.41 -11.13
CA LYS A 136 -0.34 3.12 -11.80
C LYS A 136 0.10 1.95 -10.92
N ALA A 137 1.16 2.12 -10.12
CA ALA A 137 1.60 1.12 -9.15
C ALA A 137 0.56 0.90 -8.06
N LEU A 138 -0.04 1.97 -7.52
CA LEU A 138 -1.14 1.89 -6.57
C LEU A 138 -2.34 1.13 -7.17
N GLN A 139 -2.75 1.48 -8.39
CA GLN A 139 -3.84 0.80 -9.10
C GLN A 139 -3.52 -0.69 -9.35
N SER A 140 -2.29 -0.99 -9.77
CA SER A 140 -1.83 -2.36 -10.02
C SER A 140 -1.80 -3.19 -8.74
N TYR A 141 -1.35 -2.61 -7.63
CA TYR A 141 -1.30 -3.25 -6.31
C TYR A 141 -2.70 -3.74 -5.89
N TYR A 142 -3.71 -2.89 -6.09
CA TYR A 142 -5.11 -3.23 -5.80
C TYR A 142 -5.83 -4.00 -6.92
N LYS A 143 -5.13 -4.36 -8.01
CA LYS A 143 -5.69 -5.09 -9.17
C LYS A 143 -6.86 -4.34 -9.82
N LEU A 144 -6.77 -3.01 -9.86
CA LEU A 144 -7.72 -2.10 -10.47
C LEU A 144 -7.32 -1.78 -11.93
N PRO A 145 -8.23 -1.21 -12.74
CA PRO A 145 -7.85 -0.63 -14.03
C PRO A 145 -6.72 0.39 -13.86
N VAL A 146 -5.71 0.29 -14.72
CA VAL A 146 -4.47 1.08 -14.63
C VAL A 146 -4.51 2.18 -15.68
N ASP A 147 -4.91 3.38 -15.27
CA ASP A 147 -4.98 4.58 -16.13
C ASP A 147 -4.02 5.71 -15.67
N GLY A 148 -3.37 5.55 -14.51
CA GLY A 148 -2.47 6.54 -13.94
C GLY A 148 -3.16 7.82 -13.48
N ARG A 149 -4.45 7.76 -13.18
CA ARG A 149 -5.26 8.88 -12.71
C ARG A 149 -6.01 8.52 -11.43
N LEU A 150 -6.10 9.48 -10.52
CA LEU A 150 -6.94 9.38 -9.33
C LEU A 150 -8.22 10.19 -9.58
N GLU A 151 -9.08 9.66 -10.45
CA GLU A 151 -10.41 10.26 -10.73
C GLU A 151 -11.29 10.18 -9.50
N GLY A 152 -11.86 11.32 -9.05
CA GLY A 152 -12.70 11.37 -7.85
C GLY A 152 -14.17 11.09 -8.16
N PRO A 153 -14.86 10.19 -7.43
CA PRO A 153 -14.35 9.28 -6.41
C PRO A 153 -13.52 8.14 -7.01
N SER A 154 -12.37 7.84 -6.39
CA SER A 154 -11.40 6.89 -6.93
C SER A 154 -11.45 5.55 -6.22
N SER A 155 -11.64 4.46 -6.97
CA SER A 155 -11.55 3.10 -6.44
C SER A 155 -10.18 2.78 -5.85
N ALA A 156 -9.10 3.42 -6.35
CA ALA A 156 -7.76 3.25 -5.79
C ALA A 156 -7.64 3.93 -4.41
N ILE A 157 -8.24 5.12 -4.25
CA ILE A 157 -8.28 5.80 -2.96
C ILE A 157 -9.17 5.03 -1.98
N GLU A 158 -10.33 4.53 -2.39
CA GLU A 158 -11.19 3.70 -1.54
C GLU A 158 -10.48 2.43 -1.04
N ALA A 159 -9.74 1.76 -1.92
CA ALA A 159 -8.99 0.56 -1.56
C ALA A 159 -7.89 0.88 -0.53
N LEU A 160 -7.18 2.00 -0.72
CA LEU A 160 -6.21 2.50 0.23
C LEU A 160 -6.83 2.85 1.58
N GLN A 161 -7.97 3.55 1.58
CA GLN A 161 -8.70 3.87 2.81
C GLN A 161 -9.14 2.61 3.56
N LYS A 162 -9.67 1.60 2.86
CA LYS A 162 -10.04 0.30 3.43
C LYS A 162 -8.84 -0.40 4.06
N GLU A 163 -7.70 -0.39 3.40
CA GLU A 163 -6.49 -1.05 3.90
C GLU A 163 -5.95 -0.36 5.16
N ILE A 164 -5.90 0.97 5.17
CA ILE A 164 -5.50 1.75 6.35
C ILE A 164 -6.41 1.42 7.54
N ASN A 165 -7.74 1.45 7.36
CA ASN A 165 -8.69 1.10 8.42
C ASN A 165 -8.48 -0.34 8.92
N SER A 166 -8.21 -1.27 8.01
CA SER A 166 -7.98 -2.68 8.36
C SER A 166 -6.66 -2.90 9.12
N ALA A 167 -5.63 -2.11 8.82
CA ALA A 167 -4.34 -2.20 9.52
C ALA A 167 -4.43 -1.71 10.98
N VAL A 168 -5.28 -0.69 11.23
CA VAL A 168 -5.48 -0.11 12.58
C VAL A 168 -6.45 -0.96 13.43
N GLY A 169 -7.42 -1.63 12.81
CA GLY A 169 -8.40 -2.46 13.54
C GLY A 169 -7.91 -3.84 14.02
N ASN A 170 -6.68 -4.24 13.70
CA ASN A 170 -6.12 -5.57 14.01
C ASN A 170 -5.10 -5.59 15.16
N TYR A 171 -4.99 -4.51 15.93
CA TYR A 171 -4.11 -4.41 17.11
C TYR A 171 -4.87 -3.95 18.35
#